data_AF-A0A2Z6R7M3-F1
#
_entry.id   AF-A0A2Z6R7M3-F1
#
_cell.length_a   1.000
_cell.length_b   1.000
_cell.length_c   1.000
_cell.angle_alpha   90.00
_cell.angle_beta   90.00
_cell.angle_gamma   90.00
#
_symmetry.space_group_name_H-M   'P 1'
#
loop_
_entity.id
_entity.type
_entity.pdbx_description
1 polymer ?
#
loop_
_entity_poly.entity_id
_entity_poly.type
_entity_poly.pdbx_seq_one_letter_code
_entity_poly.pdbx_strand_id
1 'polypeptide(L)'
;MNLVGECWMDYSYFKLLDNITSNIKSSFVHSSARKRRWISYLSTSAIRNPTLPPFFEIPEELDNSSPNITLPPLPVKTRWCSWFRFVFWLSNYIPYIVSFFIEEERLDNSSKAICDLGRTFQDFQLVFNFEIMVLFIKCNANRFVSDLEFFKIRNKPLAAFVANRVNQTQATLEYGANDPHFHQK
;
A
#
# COMPACT_ATOMS: atom_id res chain seq x y z
N MET A 1 18.21 3.37 6.77
CA MET A 1 17.65 2.04 7.14
C MET A 1 16.14 2.14 6.97
N ASN A 2 15.52 1.34 6.09
CA ASN A 2 14.09 1.38 5.80
C ASN A 2 13.31 0.52 6.81
N LEU A 3 13.37 0.93 8.07
CA LEU A 3 12.91 0.12 9.20
C LEU A 3 11.41 -0.19 9.15
N VAL A 4 10.59 0.60 8.44
CA VAL A 4 9.13 0.43 8.44
C VAL A 4 8.65 -0.44 7.30
N GLY A 5 9.18 -0.27 6.09
CA GLY A 5 8.92 -1.23 5.01
C GLY A 5 9.38 -2.62 5.43
N GLU A 6 10.54 -2.71 6.07
CA GLU A 6 11.06 -3.95 6.66
C GLU A 6 10.18 -4.44 7.83
N CYS A 7 9.77 -3.59 8.77
CA CYS A 7 8.86 -4.00 9.86
C CYS A 7 7.51 -4.54 9.37
N TRP A 8 6.93 -3.99 8.30
CA TRP A 8 5.68 -4.53 7.73
C TRP A 8 5.92 -5.83 6.94
N MET A 9 7.10 -5.99 6.31
CA MET A 9 7.48 -7.26 5.66
C MET A 9 7.68 -8.39 6.69
N ASP A 10 8.21 -8.05 7.86
CA ASP A 10 8.40 -8.99 8.97
C ASP A 10 7.10 -9.28 9.74
N TYR A 11 6.08 -8.43 9.58
CA TYR A 11 4.77 -8.68 10.16
C TYR A 11 3.97 -9.64 9.28
N SER A 12 3.89 -10.90 9.71
CA SER A 12 3.23 -11.99 8.99
C SER A 12 1.81 -11.64 8.53
N TYR A 13 1.09 -10.81 9.29
CA TYR A 13 -0.28 -10.40 8.97
C TYR A 13 -0.38 -9.45 7.77
N PHE A 14 0.66 -8.69 7.42
CA PHE A 14 0.65 -7.78 6.26
C PHE A 14 1.36 -8.35 5.03
N LYS A 15 1.84 -9.60 5.09
CA LYS A 15 2.51 -10.27 3.99
C LYS A 15 1.67 -10.31 2.70
N LEU A 16 0.35 -10.46 2.83
CA LEU A 16 -0.57 -10.39 1.70
C LEU A 16 -0.54 -9.01 1.02
N LEU A 17 -0.68 -7.93 1.82
CA LEU A 17 -0.62 -6.56 1.33
C LEU A 17 0.74 -6.25 0.68
N ASP A 18 1.84 -6.66 1.32
CA ASP A 18 3.18 -6.43 0.78
C ASP A 18 3.39 -7.14 -0.56
N ASN A 19 3.04 -8.43 -0.66
CA ASN A 19 3.12 -9.19 -1.90
C ASN A 19 2.30 -8.54 -3.03
N ILE A 20 1.05 -8.14 -2.75
CA ILE A 20 0.19 -7.48 -3.72
C ILE A 20 0.82 -6.14 -4.16
N THR A 21 1.26 -5.31 -3.22
CA THR A 21 1.84 -3.99 -3.54
C THR A 21 3.13 -4.11 -4.36
N SER A 22 3.98 -5.08 -4.03
CA SER A 22 5.21 -5.38 -4.74
C SER A 22 4.95 -5.87 -6.16
N ASN A 23 3.99 -6.80 -6.33
CA ASN A 23 3.63 -7.33 -7.65
C ASN A 23 2.96 -6.27 -8.53
N ILE A 24 2.10 -5.41 -7.97
CA ILE A 24 1.49 -4.29 -8.72
C ILE A 24 2.58 -3.33 -9.20
N LYS A 25 3.50 -2.95 -8.30
CA LYS A 25 4.64 -2.10 -8.63
C LYS A 25 5.48 -2.71 -9.75
N SER A 26 5.90 -3.96 -9.60
CA SER A 26 6.69 -4.70 -10.60
C SER A 26 5.98 -4.72 -11.95
N SER A 27 4.68 -5.01 -11.94
CA SER A 27 3.85 -5.07 -13.13
C SER A 27 3.80 -3.74 -13.89
N PHE A 28 3.74 -2.61 -13.18
CA PHE A 28 3.77 -1.31 -13.85
C PHE A 28 5.19 -0.87 -14.22
N VAL A 29 6.21 -1.11 -13.40
CA VAL A 29 7.59 -0.68 -13.68
C VAL A 29 8.13 -1.34 -14.95
N HIS A 30 7.90 -2.63 -15.13
CA HIS A 30 8.55 -3.41 -16.19
C HIS A 30 7.78 -3.47 -17.52
N SER A 31 6.57 -2.91 -17.61
CA SER A 31 5.78 -2.94 -18.84
C SER A 31 5.11 -1.60 -19.16
N SER A 32 5.70 -0.87 -20.11
CA SER A 32 5.10 0.36 -20.66
C SER A 32 3.79 0.08 -21.41
N ALA A 33 3.65 -1.10 -22.01
CA ALA A 33 2.40 -1.55 -22.64
C ALA A 33 1.28 -1.72 -21.60
N ARG A 34 1.58 -2.28 -20.43
CA ARG A 34 0.60 -2.43 -19.34
C ARG A 34 0.16 -1.10 -18.77
N LYS A 35 1.08 -0.14 -18.59
CA LYS A 35 0.72 1.23 -18.19
C LYS A 35 -0.29 1.84 -19.16
N ARG A 36 -0.08 1.68 -20.47
CA ARG A 36 -1.01 2.18 -21.50
C ARG A 36 -2.37 1.52 -21.43
N ARG A 37 -2.42 0.19 -21.27
CA ARG A 37 -3.69 -0.54 -21.13
C ARG A 37 -4.45 -0.14 -19.87
N TRP A 38 -3.76 0.05 -18.75
CA TRP A 38 -4.34 0.55 -17.51
C TRP A 38 -4.96 1.94 -17.68
N ILE A 39 -4.25 2.88 -18.28
CA ILE A 39 -4.78 4.23 -18.54
C ILE A 39 -6.04 4.15 -19.42
N SER A 40 -5.99 3.35 -20.49
CA SER A 40 -7.15 3.12 -21.37
C SER A 40 -8.32 2.52 -20.59
N TYR A 41 -8.07 1.53 -19.74
CA TYR A 41 -9.08 0.87 -18.91
C TYR A 41 -9.78 1.87 -17.97
N LEU A 42 -9.01 2.76 -17.33
CA LEU A 42 -9.57 3.79 -16.46
C LEU A 42 -10.40 4.83 -17.23
N SER A 43 -9.96 5.25 -18.42
CA SER A 43 -10.69 6.20 -19.26
C SER A 43 -12.06 5.66 -19.68
N THR A 44 -12.16 4.37 -19.98
CA THR A 44 -13.43 3.70 -20.30
C THR A 44 -14.33 3.55 -19.06
N SER A 45 -13.74 3.50 -17.86
CA SER A 45 -14.47 3.28 -16.60
C SER A 45 -15.07 4.56 -15.98
N ALA A 46 -14.98 5.72 -16.65
CA ALA A 46 -15.55 7.02 -16.23
C ALA A 46 -15.13 7.53 -14.83
N ILE A 47 -13.91 7.23 -14.38
CA ILE A 47 -13.42 7.57 -13.04
C ILE A 47 -12.98 9.03 -12.97
N ARG A 48 -13.48 9.79 -11.98
CA ARG A 48 -12.94 11.10 -11.60
C ARG A 48 -11.68 10.88 -10.77
N ASN A 49 -10.59 11.60 -11.09
CA ASN A 49 -9.34 11.54 -10.32
C ASN A 49 -9.63 11.75 -8.81
N PRO A 50 -9.27 10.80 -7.94
CA PRO A 50 -9.45 10.96 -6.51
C PRO A 50 -8.49 12.05 -6.01
N THR A 51 -9.03 13.04 -5.29
CA THR A 51 -8.23 14.06 -4.63
C THR A 51 -7.39 13.40 -3.54
N LEU A 52 -6.06 13.53 -3.60
CA LEU A 52 -5.19 13.12 -2.50
C LEU A 52 -5.51 13.95 -1.25
N PRO A 53 -5.43 13.39 -0.02
CA PRO A 53 -5.63 14.17 1.19
C PRO A 53 -4.61 15.33 1.27
N PRO A 54 -5.02 16.52 1.76
CA PRO A 54 -4.17 17.72 1.80
C PRO A 54 -2.89 17.57 2.63
N PHE A 55 -2.79 16.56 3.48
CA PHE A 55 -1.63 16.29 4.34
C PHE A 55 -0.43 15.65 3.61
N PHE A 56 -0.59 15.22 2.35
CA PHE A 56 0.51 14.76 1.52
C PHE A 56 0.91 15.85 0.54
N GLU A 57 1.48 16.95 1.04
CA GLU A 57 2.08 17.98 0.19
C GLU A 57 3.01 17.29 -0.84
N ILE A 58 2.72 17.55 -2.11
CA ILE A 58 3.61 17.19 -3.22
C ILE A 58 4.81 18.12 -3.05
N PRO A 59 6.04 17.62 -2.83
CA PRO A 59 7.20 18.49 -2.86
C PRO A 59 7.20 19.21 -4.21
N GLU A 60 7.28 20.53 -4.19
CA GLU A 60 7.25 21.45 -5.35
C GLU A 60 8.21 21.02 -6.48
N GLU A 61 9.26 20.27 -6.14
CA GLU A 61 10.23 19.68 -7.09
C GLU A 61 9.64 18.62 -8.05
N LEU A 62 8.38 18.20 -7.90
CA LEU A 62 7.70 17.26 -8.79
C LEU A 62 6.45 17.84 -9.50
N ASP A 63 6.22 19.15 -9.40
CA ASP A 63 5.02 19.82 -9.91
C ASP A 63 5.27 20.62 -11.20
N ASN A 64 5.68 19.92 -12.27
CA ASN A 64 5.73 20.51 -13.62
C ASN A 64 5.06 19.64 -14.69
N SER A 65 4.26 18.66 -14.28
CA SER A 65 3.36 17.94 -15.17
C SER A 65 2.11 17.61 -14.37
N SER A 66 0.94 18.08 -14.83
CA SER A 66 -0.38 17.78 -14.24
C SER A 66 -0.39 16.41 -13.57
N PRO A 67 -0.82 16.29 -12.31
CA PRO A 67 -0.67 15.06 -11.56
C PRO A 67 -1.47 13.98 -12.29
N ASN A 68 -0.77 13.08 -12.98
CA ASN A 68 -1.39 11.95 -13.65
C ASN A 68 -1.69 10.91 -12.56
N ILE A 69 -2.69 11.23 -11.73
CA ILE A 69 -3.14 10.48 -10.53
C ILE A 69 -3.59 9.06 -10.91
N THR A 70 -3.76 8.79 -12.21
CA THR A 70 -4.12 7.47 -12.73
C THR A 70 -3.01 6.44 -12.56
N LEU A 71 -1.73 6.78 -12.57
CA LEU A 71 -0.66 5.79 -12.38
C LEU A 71 -0.27 5.65 -10.91
N PRO A 72 0.07 4.43 -10.46
CA PRO A 72 0.49 4.23 -9.08
C PRO A 72 1.75 5.05 -8.76
N PRO A 73 1.78 5.78 -7.63
CA PRO A 73 2.99 6.43 -7.18
C PRO A 73 4.00 5.34 -6.80
N LEU A 74 5.16 5.29 -7.46
CA LEU A 74 6.12 4.22 -7.24
C LEU A 74 6.71 4.30 -5.83
N PRO A 75 6.52 3.28 -4.96
CA PRO A 75 7.06 3.33 -3.61
C PRO A 75 8.59 3.26 -3.68
N VAL A 76 9.25 4.27 -3.14
CA VAL A 76 10.68 4.39 -2.98
C VAL A 76 11.06 3.73 -1.66
N LYS A 77 11.92 2.70 -1.72
CA LYS A 77 12.33 1.91 -0.55
C LYS A 77 12.91 2.78 0.58
N THR A 78 13.52 3.92 0.31
CA THR A 78 14.13 4.77 1.35
C THR A 78 13.19 5.84 1.91
N ARG A 79 11.97 5.99 1.37
CA ARG A 79 11.03 7.06 1.74
C ARG A 79 9.66 6.48 2.02
N TRP A 80 9.42 6.13 3.28
CA TRP A 80 8.17 5.59 3.82
C TRP A 80 6.89 6.32 3.39
N CYS A 81 6.91 7.66 3.26
CA CYS A 81 5.77 8.43 2.74
C CYS A 81 5.30 7.94 1.35
N SER A 82 6.20 7.42 0.53
CA SER A 82 5.86 6.89 -0.81
C SER A 82 5.10 5.57 -0.76
N TRP A 83 5.35 4.70 0.23
CA TRP A 83 4.58 3.47 0.42
C TRP A 83 3.17 3.77 0.92
N PHE A 84 3.04 4.65 1.93
CA PHE A 84 1.74 5.11 2.36
C PHE A 84 0.97 5.78 1.22
N ARG A 85 1.61 6.65 0.43
CA ARG A 85 0.99 7.24 -0.78
C ARG A 85 0.49 6.17 -1.75
N PHE A 86 1.24 5.09 -1.95
CA PHE A 86 0.82 3.97 -2.80
C PHE A 86 -0.39 3.22 -2.22
N VAL A 87 -0.43 2.96 -0.91
CA VAL A 87 -1.59 2.33 -0.27
C VAL A 87 -2.82 3.25 -0.28
N PHE A 88 -2.64 4.55 -0.07
CA PHE A 88 -3.72 5.54 -0.21
C PHE A 88 -4.25 5.57 -1.64
N TRP A 89 -3.37 5.57 -2.64
CA TRP A 89 -3.74 5.44 -4.04
C TRP A 89 -4.55 4.17 -4.26
N LEU A 90 -4.03 3.00 -3.84
CA LEU A 90 -4.72 1.71 -3.96
C LEU A 90 -6.14 1.76 -3.38
N SER A 91 -6.33 2.40 -2.22
CA SER A 91 -7.64 2.48 -1.56
C SER A 91 -8.75 3.12 -2.42
N ASN A 92 -8.38 3.93 -3.42
CA ASN A 92 -9.33 4.54 -4.35
C ASN A 92 -9.51 3.71 -5.63
N TYR A 93 -8.65 2.73 -5.88
CA TYR A 93 -8.60 1.96 -7.11
C TYR A 93 -8.79 0.45 -6.93
N ILE A 94 -9.08 -0.06 -5.72
CA ILE A 94 -9.15 -1.50 -5.45
C ILE A 94 -10.04 -2.26 -6.46
N PRO A 95 -11.31 -1.87 -6.69
CA PRO A 95 -12.18 -2.64 -7.58
C PRO A 95 -11.62 -2.70 -9.01
N TYR A 96 -11.00 -1.60 -9.46
CA TYR A 96 -10.40 -1.47 -10.78
C TYR A 96 -9.09 -2.25 -10.91
N ILE A 97 -8.30 -2.30 -9.85
CA ILE A 97 -7.06 -3.08 -9.81
C ILE A 97 -7.37 -4.57 -9.84
N VAL A 98 -8.37 -5.00 -9.06
CA VAL A 98 -8.84 -6.38 -9.03
C VAL A 98 -9.28 -6.81 -10.43
N SER A 99 -10.23 -6.09 -11.04
CA SER A 99 -10.73 -6.41 -12.38
C SER A 99 -9.63 -6.35 -13.45
N PHE A 100 -8.79 -5.30 -13.44
CA PHE A 100 -7.74 -5.12 -14.43
C PHE A 100 -6.73 -6.27 -14.41
N PHE A 101 -6.26 -6.70 -13.24
CA PHE A 101 -5.25 -7.75 -13.15
C PHE A 101 -5.82 -9.16 -13.38
N ILE A 102 -7.12 -9.38 -13.15
CA ILE A 102 -7.81 -10.60 -13.60
C ILE A 102 -7.79 -10.68 -15.13
N GLU A 103 -8.10 -9.59 -15.83
CA GLU A 103 -8.07 -9.56 -17.29
C GLU A 103 -6.64 -9.60 -17.85
N GLU A 104 -5.68 -8.91 -17.23
CA GLU A 104 -4.27 -8.98 -17.65
C GLU A 104 -3.72 -10.40 -17.55
N GLU A 105 -4.09 -11.17 -16.52
CA GLU A 105 -3.67 -12.57 -16.37
C GLU A 105 -4.25 -13.47 -17.46
N ARG A 106 -5.47 -13.21 -17.92
CA ARG A 106 -6.08 -13.89 -19.06
C ARG A 106 -5.39 -13.56 -20.38
N LEU A 107 -4.94 -12.32 -20.55
CA LEU A 107 -4.28 -11.85 -21.77
C LEU A 107 -2.83 -12.36 -21.87
N ASP A 108 -2.09 -12.32 -20.78
CA ASP A 108 -0.67 -12.69 -20.74
C ASP A 108 -0.28 -13.16 -19.33
N ASN A 109 -0.06 -14.47 -19.18
CA ASN A 109 0.35 -15.10 -17.92
C ASN A 109 1.86 -15.40 -17.84
N SER A 110 2.67 -14.89 -18.76
CA SER A 110 4.12 -15.14 -18.78
C SER A 110 4.86 -14.51 -17.60
N SER A 111 4.32 -13.42 -17.05
CA SER A 111 4.87 -12.75 -15.88
C SER A 111 4.36 -13.39 -14.59
N LYS A 112 5.29 -13.87 -13.76
CA LYS A 112 4.98 -14.37 -12.41
C LYS A 112 4.16 -13.36 -11.59
N ALA A 113 4.50 -12.07 -11.66
CA ALA A 113 3.80 -11.03 -10.91
C ALA A 113 2.33 -10.88 -11.35
N ILE A 114 2.03 -11.03 -12.64
CA ILE A 114 0.65 -10.98 -13.14
C ILE A 114 -0.10 -12.23 -12.71
N CYS A 115 0.52 -13.41 -12.86
CA CYS A 115 -0.10 -14.67 -12.51
C CYS A 115 -0.45 -14.72 -11.01
N ASP A 116 0.48 -14.30 -10.16
CA ASP A 116 0.25 -14.20 -8.71
C ASP A 116 -0.89 -13.23 -8.39
N LEU A 117 -0.93 -12.05 -9.03
CA LEU A 117 -2.00 -11.07 -8.85
C LEU A 117 -3.36 -11.59 -9.33
N GLY A 118 -3.43 -12.13 -10.55
CA GLY A 118 -4.67 -12.66 -11.13
C GLY A 118 -5.27 -13.76 -10.28
N ARG A 119 -4.44 -14.73 -9.83
CA ARG A 119 -4.88 -15.79 -8.91
C ARG A 119 -5.36 -15.24 -7.57
N THR A 120 -4.61 -14.31 -6.97
CA THR A 120 -4.98 -13.68 -5.70
C THR A 120 -6.32 -12.95 -5.83
N PHE A 121 -6.54 -12.23 -6.92
CA PHE A 121 -7.74 -11.42 -7.14
C PHE A 121 -8.97 -12.23 -7.57
N GLN A 122 -8.79 -13.48 -8.02
CA GLN A 122 -9.89 -14.44 -8.22
C GLN A 122 -10.37 -15.07 -6.91
N ASP A 123 -9.56 -15.02 -5.84
CA ASP A 123 -9.93 -15.52 -4.51
C ASP A 123 -10.63 -14.41 -3.70
N PHE A 124 -11.93 -14.60 -3.47
CA PHE A 124 -12.75 -13.64 -2.74
C PHE A 124 -12.26 -13.37 -1.31
N GLN A 125 -11.78 -14.40 -0.60
CA GLN A 125 -11.31 -14.24 0.78
C GLN A 125 -10.01 -13.43 0.81
N LEU A 126 -9.11 -13.65 -0.14
CA LEU A 126 -7.88 -12.87 -0.25
C LEU A 126 -8.16 -11.42 -0.64
N VAL A 127 -9.12 -11.16 -1.54
CA VAL A 127 -9.55 -9.81 -1.89
C VAL A 127 -10.14 -9.09 -0.69
N PHE A 128 -11.05 -9.74 0.05
CA PHE A 128 -11.64 -9.19 1.26
C PHE A 128 -10.58 -8.84 2.32
N ASN A 129 -9.64 -9.76 2.56
CA ASN A 129 -8.54 -9.53 3.50
C ASN A 129 -7.66 -8.35 3.06
N PHE A 130 -7.35 -8.26 1.76
CA PHE A 130 -6.59 -7.16 1.18
C PHE A 130 -7.30 -5.81 1.38
N GLU A 131 -8.61 -5.74 1.11
CA GLU A 131 -9.42 -4.54 1.32
C GLU A 131 -9.39 -4.06 2.77
N ILE A 132 -9.56 -4.99 3.72
CA ILE A 132 -9.51 -4.70 5.15
C ILE A 132 -8.12 -4.17 5.55
N MET A 133 -7.04 -4.79 5.06
CA MET A 133 -5.68 -4.32 5.32
C MET A 133 -5.44 -2.91 4.77
N VAL A 134 -5.88 -2.63 3.54
CA VAL A 134 -5.75 -1.29 2.94
C VAL A 134 -6.55 -0.25 3.74
N LEU A 135 -7.79 -0.58 4.13
CA LEU A 135 -8.64 0.30 4.92
C LEU A 135 -8.03 0.57 6.29
N PHE A 136 -7.53 -0.48 6.96
CA PHE A 136 -6.83 -0.38 8.23
C PHE A 136 -5.65 0.59 8.16
N ILE A 137 -4.77 0.43 7.15
CA ILE A 137 -3.63 1.31 6.94
C ILE A 137 -4.10 2.74 6.68
N LYS A 138 -5.12 2.94 5.83
CA LYS A 138 -5.69 4.26 5.52
C LYS A 138 -6.20 4.96 6.78
N CYS A 139 -6.94 4.26 7.64
CA CYS A 139 -7.51 4.82 8.87
C CYS A 139 -6.45 5.14 9.93
N ASN A 140 -5.33 4.41 9.95
CA ASN A 140 -4.28 4.55 10.96
C ASN A 140 -3.03 5.28 10.47
N ALA A 141 -2.97 5.66 9.18
CA ALA A 141 -1.80 6.26 8.56
C ALA A 141 -1.28 7.50 9.31
N ASN A 142 -2.17 8.39 9.75
CA ASN A 142 -1.75 9.60 10.50
C ASN A 142 -1.06 9.23 11.81
N ARG A 143 -1.56 8.20 12.52
CA ARG A 143 -0.94 7.73 13.76
C ARG A 143 0.42 7.11 13.48
N PHE A 144 0.51 6.28 12.44
CA PHE A 144 1.79 5.72 12.00
C PHE A 144 2.76 6.83 11.60
N VAL A 145 2.32 7.86 10.88
CA VAL A 145 3.17 8.97 10.44
C VAL A 145 3.69 9.80 11.60
N SER A 146 2.82 10.19 12.52
CA SER A 146 3.22 10.92 13.72
C SER A 146 4.19 10.13 14.59
N ASP A 147 3.90 8.85 14.82
CA ASP A 147 4.77 7.96 15.61
C ASP A 147 6.16 7.85 14.94
N LEU A 148 6.20 7.69 13.61
CA LEU A 148 7.45 7.55 12.86
C LEU A 148 8.30 8.81 12.81
N GLU A 149 7.71 10.00 12.61
CA GLU A 149 8.44 11.26 12.67
C GLU A 149 8.99 11.51 14.08
N PHE A 150 8.22 11.20 15.12
CA PHE A 150 8.70 11.25 16.51
C PHE A 150 9.94 10.38 16.73
N PHE A 151 9.97 9.15 16.19
CA PHE A 151 11.12 8.25 16.35
C PHE A 151 12.34 8.69 15.54
N LYS A 152 12.13 9.20 14.33
CA LYS A 152 13.19 9.75 13.49
C LYS A 152 13.93 10.89 14.20
N ILE A 153 13.19 11.78 14.88
CA ILE A 153 13.77 12.88 15.66
C ILE A 153 14.60 12.36 16.84
N ARG A 154 14.21 11.25 17.46
CA ARG A 154 14.86 10.74 18.69
C ARG A 154 16.00 9.74 18.46
N ASN A 155 16.29 9.35 17.21
CA ASN A 155 17.30 8.34 16.85
C ASN A 155 17.22 7.05 17.70
N LYS A 156 16.01 6.67 18.14
CA LYS A 156 15.77 5.46 18.95
C LYS A 156 15.44 4.27 18.04
N PRO A 157 15.74 3.02 18.46
CA PRO A 157 15.50 1.85 17.63
C PRO A 157 14.00 1.72 17.29
N LEU A 158 13.66 2.01 16.03
CA LEU A 158 12.29 1.97 15.51
C LEU A 158 11.65 0.57 15.63
N ALA A 159 12.44 -0.50 15.53
CA ALA A 159 11.91 -1.84 15.29
C ALA A 159 11.09 -2.41 16.46
N ALA A 160 11.63 -2.39 17.69
CA ALA A 160 10.94 -2.98 18.85
C ALA A 160 9.65 -2.23 19.21
N PHE A 161 9.62 -0.91 19.03
CA PHE A 161 8.44 -0.12 19.36
C PHE A 161 7.39 -0.16 18.23
N VAL A 162 7.79 -0.19 16.96
CA VAL A 162 6.87 -0.46 15.84
C VAL A 162 6.24 -1.83 16.05
N ALA A 163 7.03 -2.87 16.36
CA ALA A 163 6.50 -4.20 16.68
C ALA A 163 5.48 -4.15 17.83
N ASN A 164 5.79 -3.44 18.94
CA ASN A 164 4.84 -3.25 20.04
C ASN A 164 3.56 -2.51 19.61
N ARG A 165 3.65 -1.52 18.71
CA ARG A 165 2.47 -0.81 18.18
C ARG A 165 1.63 -1.68 17.25
N VAL A 166 2.25 -2.56 16.47
CA VAL A 166 1.49 -3.50 15.66
C VAL A 166 0.82 -4.54 16.54
N ASN A 167 1.52 -5.09 17.55
CA ASN A 167 0.94 -5.99 18.55
C ASN A 167 -0.23 -5.32 19.31
N GLN A 168 -0.06 -4.06 19.72
CA GLN A 168 -1.12 -3.24 20.30
C GLN A 168 -2.35 -3.19 19.40
N THR A 169 -2.11 -2.95 18.12
CA THR A 169 -3.20 -2.80 17.17
C THR A 169 -3.88 -4.14 16.89
N GLN A 170 -3.10 -5.22 16.83
CA GLN A 170 -3.64 -6.58 16.77
C GLN A 170 -4.51 -6.88 17.99
N ALA A 171 -4.03 -6.61 19.20
CA ALA A 171 -4.81 -6.82 20.42
C ALA A 171 -6.11 -6.00 20.43
N THR A 172 -6.09 -4.78 19.89
CA THR A 172 -7.30 -3.97 19.74
C THR A 172 -8.27 -4.54 18.72
N LEU A 173 -7.78 -5.07 17.60
CA LEU A 173 -8.62 -5.66 16.56
C LEU A 173 -9.19 -7.03 16.97
N GLU A 174 -8.41 -7.84 17.68
CA GLU A 174 -8.80 -9.20 18.08
C GLU A 174 -9.65 -9.21 19.36
N TYR A 175 -9.36 -8.30 20.30
CA TYR A 175 -9.93 -8.36 21.66
C TYR A 175 -10.60 -7.06 22.11
N GLY A 176 -10.60 -6.01 21.28
CA GLY A 176 -11.15 -4.70 21.67
C GLY A 176 -10.37 -4.01 22.80
N ALA A 177 -9.14 -4.46 23.07
CA ALA A 177 -8.36 -4.05 24.23
C ALA A 177 -6.94 -3.60 23.86
N ASN A 178 -6.26 -3.00 24.83
CA ASN A 178 -4.85 -2.65 24.71
C ASN A 178 -3.96 -3.88 24.94
N ASP A 179 -2.82 -3.98 24.26
CA ASP A 179 -1.82 -5.01 24.56
C ASP A 179 -1.25 -4.79 25.97
N PRO A 180 -1.24 -5.82 26.83
CA PRO A 180 -0.83 -5.69 28.24
C PRO A 180 0.66 -5.32 28.42
N HIS A 181 1.50 -5.48 27.40
CA HIS A 181 2.93 -5.18 27.43
C HIS A 181 3.27 -3.77 26.92
N PHE A 182 2.28 -2.99 26.47
CA PHE A 182 2.50 -1.67 25.87
C PHE A 182 3.13 -0.62 26.80
N HIS A 183 3.07 -0.83 28.12
CA HIS A 183 3.63 0.08 29.12
C HIS A 183 4.99 -0.34 29.69
N GLN A 184 5.60 -1.41 29.18
CA GLN A 184 6.92 -1.84 29.66
C GLN A 184 8.03 -1.09 28.90
N LYS A 185 8.49 -0.04 29.61
CA LYS A 185 9.56 0.95 29.37
C LYS A 185 10.63 0.66 28.30
#